data_AF-A0A6P8U376-F1
#
_entry.id   AF-A0A6P8U376-F1
#
_cell.length_a   1.000
_cell.length_b   1.000
_cell.length_c   1.000
_cell.angle_alpha   90.00
_cell.angle_beta   90.00
_cell.angle_gamma   90.00
#
_symmetry.space_group_name_H-M   'P 1'
#
loop_
_entity.id
_entity.type
_entity.pdbx_description
1 polymer ?
#
loop_
_entity_poly.entity_id
_entity_poly.type
_entity_poly.pdbx_seq_one_letter_code
_entity_poly.pdbx_strand_id
1 'polypeptide(L)'
;MNMQLCKYNTFRRHARMFIEPAIVSYWQKSQEGMLQKLHAEEKVIVGGDMRADSPGHYAKFGSYTMMDLKNNKVVDLQLVQSNEVGGSYHMELEGLKRSLELLKERGVTLDCIVTDRHLQIQKFLRESSITQFFDVWHIEKGISKQLEKAAKKKDCEKLRGWVKSIRNHIYWTAATSTTGPERVAKWFPKCLHPLRIAQYQWMAAGTPAFHKLETILSTKRILKAVAKLSPHHQT
;
A
#
# COMPACT_ATOMS: atom_id res chain seq x y z
N MET A 1 30.36 -6.07 39.26
CA MET A 1 29.22 -5.13 39.15
C MET A 1 27.94 -5.95 39.00
N ASN A 2 27.25 -6.21 40.11
CA ASN A 2 26.00 -7.00 40.12
C ASN A 2 24.83 -6.10 39.72
N MET A 3 24.52 -6.01 38.43
CA MET A 3 23.26 -5.40 38.00
C MET A 3 22.10 -6.29 38.47
N GLN A 4 21.46 -5.91 39.57
CA GLN A 4 20.20 -6.52 40.00
C GLN A 4 19.15 -6.25 38.92
N LEU A 5 18.72 -7.31 38.24
CA LEU A 5 17.60 -7.25 37.30
C LEU A 5 16.35 -6.75 38.01
N CYS A 6 15.85 -5.59 37.58
CA CYS A 6 14.59 -5.05 38.08
C CYS A 6 13.48 -6.09 37.83
N LYS A 7 12.73 -6.48 38.87
CA LYS A 7 11.58 -7.39 38.72
C LYS A 7 10.60 -6.80 37.71
N TYR A 8 10.02 -7.65 36.85
CA TYR A 8 9.11 -7.21 35.78
C TYR A 8 7.99 -6.28 36.26
N ASN A 9 7.40 -6.55 37.42
CA ASN A 9 6.37 -5.70 38.02
C ASN A 9 6.89 -4.28 38.36
N THR A 10 8.10 -4.18 38.90
CA THR A 10 8.75 -2.90 39.17
C THR A 10 9.04 -2.16 37.88
N PHE A 11 9.54 -2.85 36.86
CA PHE A 11 9.75 -2.28 35.52
C PHE A 11 8.44 -1.77 34.90
N ARG A 12 7.37 -2.58 34.84
CA ARG A 12 6.08 -2.16 34.26
C ARG A 12 5.46 -1.00 35.02
N ARG A 13 5.62 -0.98 36.35
CA ARG A 13 5.16 0.13 37.19
C ARG A 13 5.90 1.43 36.84
N HIS A 14 7.23 1.39 36.72
CA HIS A 14 8.01 2.55 36.28
C HIS A 14 7.69 2.95 34.83
N ALA A 15 7.54 1.98 33.93
CA ALA A 15 7.20 2.24 32.54
C ALA A 15 5.87 3.00 32.42
N ARG A 16 4.83 2.53 33.11
CA ARG A 16 3.51 3.20 33.13
C ARG A 16 3.52 4.60 33.72
N MET A 17 4.33 4.82 34.76
CA MET A 17 4.36 6.12 35.44
C MET A 17 5.21 7.16 34.72
N PHE A 18 6.29 6.75 34.06
CA PHE A 18 7.29 7.69 33.54
C PHE A 18 7.56 7.52 32.05
N ILE A 19 7.76 6.29 31.58
CA ILE A 19 8.21 6.03 30.21
C ILE A 19 7.05 6.20 29.21
N GLU A 20 5.92 5.53 29.44
CA GLU A 20 4.74 5.56 28.57
C GLU A 20 4.19 7.01 28.42
N PRO A 21 4.00 7.80 29.49
CA PRO A 21 3.58 9.20 29.37
C PRO A 21 4.59 10.07 28.62
N ALA A 22 5.90 9.86 28.83
CA ALA A 22 6.93 10.61 28.12
C ALA A 22 6.93 10.30 26.61
N ILE A 23 6.78 9.03 26.23
CA ILE A 23 6.65 8.61 24.83
C ILE A 23 5.40 9.24 24.19
N VAL A 24 4.25 9.15 24.87
CA VAL A 24 2.99 9.72 24.37
C VAL A 24 3.09 11.23 24.21
N SER A 25 3.65 11.93 25.21
CA SER A 25 3.84 13.38 25.14
C SER A 25 4.78 13.79 23.99
N TYR A 26 5.88 13.06 23.80
CA TYR A 26 6.81 13.30 22.71
C TYR A 26 6.15 13.05 21.34
N TRP A 27 5.41 11.94 21.21
CA TRP A 27 4.67 11.61 19.99
C TRP A 27 3.65 12.70 19.66
N GLN A 28 2.80 13.08 20.61
CA GLN A 28 1.77 14.11 20.40
C GLN A 28 2.37 15.44 19.96
N LYS A 29 3.46 15.89 20.62
CA LYS A 29 4.17 17.12 20.22
C LYS A 29 4.75 17.01 18.81
N SER A 30 5.35 15.86 18.48
CA SER A 30 5.93 15.62 17.17
C SER A 30 4.85 15.56 16.09
N GLN A 31 3.74 14.87 16.37
CA GLN A 31 2.59 14.73 15.48
C GLN A 31 1.95 16.10 15.21
N GLU A 32 1.69 16.89 16.25
CA GLU A 32 1.13 18.24 16.09
C GLU A 32 2.04 19.11 15.18
N GLY A 33 3.36 19.07 15.40
CA GLY A 33 4.30 19.78 14.52
C GLY A 33 4.36 19.24 13.09
N MET A 34 4.05 17.96 12.85
CA MET A 34 3.90 17.40 11.50
C MET A 34 2.59 17.86 10.86
N LEU A 35 1.47 17.80 11.59
CA LEU A 35 0.16 18.19 11.10
C LEU A 35 0.08 19.68 10.79
N GLN A 36 0.74 20.54 11.57
CA GLN A 36 0.86 21.97 11.25
C GLN A 36 1.61 22.23 9.94
N LYS A 37 2.67 21.45 9.66
CA LYS A 37 3.38 21.54 8.38
C LYS A 37 2.49 21.10 7.23
N LEU A 38 1.76 20.01 7.40
CA LEU A 38 0.81 19.51 6.40
C LEU A 38 -0.36 20.48 6.15
N HIS A 39 -0.85 21.15 7.19
CA HIS A 39 -1.89 22.17 7.07
C HIS A 39 -1.44 23.35 6.19
N ALA A 40 -0.15 23.71 6.27
CA ALA A 40 0.43 24.75 5.44
C ALA A 40 0.70 24.31 3.98
N GLU A 41 0.61 23.00 3.67
CA GLU A 41 0.71 22.51 2.30
C GLU A 41 -0.63 22.61 1.57
N GLU A 42 -0.60 22.97 0.29
CA GLU A 42 -1.82 23.10 -0.53
C GLU A 42 -2.56 21.75 -0.67
N LYS A 43 -1.78 20.68 -0.87
CA LYS A 43 -2.27 19.34 -1.22
C LYS A 43 -1.35 18.26 -0.66
N VAL A 44 -1.91 17.41 0.19
CA VAL A 44 -1.17 16.33 0.85
C VAL A 44 -1.52 14.98 0.23
N ILE A 45 -0.50 14.16 0.00
CA ILE A 45 -0.64 12.79 -0.50
C ILE A 45 -0.25 11.84 0.61
N VAL A 46 -1.18 11.01 1.05
CA VAL A 46 -0.91 10.06 2.13
C VAL A 46 -0.98 8.61 1.67
N GLY A 47 -0.21 7.74 2.31
CA GLY A 47 -0.32 6.30 2.21
C GLY A 47 -0.82 5.74 3.52
N GLY A 48 -1.54 4.63 3.48
CA GLY A 48 -1.92 3.97 4.72
C GLY A 48 -2.10 2.47 4.59
N ASP A 49 -1.73 1.77 5.66
CA ASP A 49 -1.74 0.32 5.78
C ASP A 49 -1.99 -0.09 7.25
N MET A 50 -2.55 -1.28 7.45
CA MET A 50 -2.72 -1.86 8.79
C MET A 50 -1.86 -3.10 8.99
N ARG A 51 -1.25 -3.17 10.17
CA ARG A 51 -0.59 -4.37 10.68
C ARG A 51 -1.40 -4.93 11.83
N ALA A 52 -1.69 -6.22 11.78
CA ALA A 52 -2.41 -6.94 12.84
C ALA A 52 -1.45 -7.78 13.69
N ASP A 53 -1.80 -7.99 14.96
CA ASP A 53 -1.02 -8.79 15.92
C ASP A 53 -0.96 -10.28 15.59
N SER A 54 -1.93 -10.79 14.83
CA SER A 54 -2.00 -12.17 14.39
C SER A 54 -2.63 -12.29 12.99
N PRO A 55 -2.32 -13.35 12.23
CA PRO A 55 -2.89 -13.55 10.91
C PRO A 55 -4.35 -14.02 10.98
N GLY A 56 -5.13 -13.64 9.97
CA GLY A 56 -6.50 -14.11 9.79
C GLY A 56 -7.52 -13.33 10.62
N HIS A 57 -8.68 -13.95 10.86
CA HIS A 57 -9.85 -13.27 11.42
C HIS A 57 -9.82 -13.12 12.96
N TYR A 58 -8.77 -13.60 13.62
CA TYR A 58 -8.68 -13.67 15.08
C TYR A 58 -7.81 -12.56 15.70
N ALA A 59 -7.36 -11.60 14.89
CA ALA A 59 -6.56 -10.49 15.39
C ALA A 59 -7.30 -9.72 16.49
N LYS A 60 -6.60 -9.46 17.59
CA LYS A 60 -7.14 -8.69 18.71
C LYS A 60 -6.83 -7.22 18.53
N PHE A 61 -5.63 -6.90 18.07
CA PHE A 61 -5.17 -5.53 17.84
C PHE A 61 -4.66 -5.34 16.42
N GLY A 62 -5.00 -4.20 15.83
CA GLY A 62 -4.43 -3.70 14.58
C GLY A 62 -3.89 -2.30 14.77
N SER A 63 -2.69 -2.03 14.25
CA SER A 63 -2.13 -0.68 14.16
C SER A 63 -2.22 -0.20 12.72
N TYR A 64 -3.09 0.78 12.47
CA TYR A 64 -3.15 1.50 11.21
C TYR A 64 -2.13 2.63 11.21
N THR A 65 -1.33 2.71 10.14
CA THR A 65 -0.29 3.74 9.99
C THR A 65 -0.66 4.62 8.81
N MET A 66 -0.63 5.93 9.01
CA MET A 66 -0.77 6.91 7.94
C MET A 66 0.54 7.67 7.76
N MET A 67 1.00 7.76 6.52
CA MET A 67 2.28 8.35 6.15
C MET A 67 2.08 9.40 5.08
N ASP A 68 2.70 10.57 5.25
CA ASP A 68 2.88 11.52 4.16
C ASP A 68 3.93 10.97 3.19
N LEU A 69 3.51 10.73 1.94
CA LEU A 69 4.34 10.12 0.90
C LEU A 69 5.32 11.11 0.28
N LYS A 70 5.13 12.42 0.46
CA LYS A 70 6.05 13.42 -0.07
C LYS A 70 7.30 13.53 0.80
N ASN A 71 7.11 13.63 2.13
CA ASN A 71 8.22 13.78 3.07
C ASN A 71 8.68 12.46 3.69
N ASN A 72 8.03 11.35 3.36
CA ASN A 72 8.27 10.02 3.93
C ASN A 72 8.22 10.01 5.46
N LYS A 73 7.15 10.59 6.02
CA LYS A 73 6.95 10.68 7.48
C LYS A 73 5.64 10.05 7.90
N VAL A 74 5.69 9.24 8.95
CA VAL A 74 4.48 8.75 9.61
C VAL A 74 3.82 9.92 10.32
N VAL A 75 2.62 10.28 9.90
CA VAL A 75 1.86 11.42 10.42
C VAL A 75 0.80 10.99 11.43
N ASP A 76 0.38 9.73 11.39
CA ASP A 76 -0.56 9.18 12.36
C ASP A 76 -0.42 7.67 12.56
N LEU A 77 -0.77 7.23 13.77
CA LEU A 77 -0.76 5.83 14.21
C LEU A 77 -2.00 5.56 15.04
N GLN A 78 -2.90 4.73 14.53
CA GLN A 78 -4.16 4.37 15.20
C GLN A 78 -4.12 2.92 15.65
N LEU A 79 -4.21 2.71 16.97
CA LEU A 79 -4.41 1.38 17.54
C LEU A 79 -5.91 1.09 17.61
N VAL A 80 -6.31 -0.03 17.02
CA VAL A 80 -7.71 -0.46 16.90
C VAL A 80 -7.82 -1.86 17.49
N GLN A 81 -8.76 -2.06 18.41
CA GLN A 81 -9.05 -3.38 18.97
C GLN A 81 -10.25 -4.02 18.28
N SER A 82 -10.17 -5.29 17.89
CA SER A 82 -11.25 -5.94 17.11
C SER A 82 -12.62 -5.93 17.79
N ASN A 83 -12.69 -6.01 19.11
CA ASN A 83 -13.96 -5.95 19.85
C ASN A 83 -14.65 -4.59 19.74
N GLU A 84 -13.92 -3.51 19.48
CA GLU A 84 -14.51 -2.16 19.37
C GLU A 84 -15.20 -1.95 18.02
N VAL A 85 -14.84 -2.74 17.01
CA VAL A 85 -15.32 -2.64 15.61
C VAL A 85 -16.07 -3.89 15.13
N GLY A 86 -16.40 -4.81 16.03
CA GLY A 86 -17.11 -6.04 15.68
C GLY A 86 -16.29 -7.01 14.82
N GLY A 87 -14.97 -7.01 14.96
CA GLY A 87 -14.07 -8.00 14.37
C GLY A 87 -12.85 -7.42 13.66
N SER A 88 -11.82 -8.25 13.51
CA SER A 88 -10.53 -7.88 12.91
C SER A 88 -10.62 -7.34 11.47
N TYR A 89 -11.62 -7.79 10.72
CA TYR A 89 -11.89 -7.38 9.34
C TYR A 89 -12.24 -5.88 9.21
N HIS A 90 -12.80 -5.28 10.27
CA HIS A 90 -13.21 -3.87 10.27
C HIS A 90 -12.12 -2.93 10.78
N MET A 91 -11.04 -3.46 11.36
CA MET A 91 -10.03 -2.64 12.05
C MET A 91 -9.30 -1.69 11.10
N GLU A 92 -9.00 -2.15 9.87
CA GLU A 92 -8.26 -1.33 8.90
C GLU A 92 -9.10 -0.13 8.45
N LEU A 93 -10.38 -0.35 8.19
CA LEU A 93 -11.31 0.71 7.81
C LEU A 93 -11.47 1.72 8.95
N GLU A 94 -11.58 1.24 10.18
CA GLU A 94 -11.71 2.11 11.35
C GLU A 94 -10.45 2.95 11.58
N GLY A 95 -9.26 2.34 11.51
CA GLY A 95 -8.01 3.06 11.62
C GLY A 95 -7.87 4.15 10.56
N LEU A 96 -8.22 3.84 9.30
CA LEU A 96 -8.28 4.82 8.21
C LEU A 96 -9.23 5.98 8.51
N LYS A 97 -10.44 5.69 9.01
CA LYS A 97 -11.43 6.73 9.33
C LYS A 97 -10.91 7.70 10.39
N ARG A 98 -10.35 7.17 11.49
CA ARG A 98 -9.78 7.98 12.58
C ARG A 98 -8.65 8.87 12.09
N SER A 99 -7.74 8.33 11.27
CA SER A 99 -6.66 9.13 10.70
C SER A 99 -7.16 10.22 9.76
N LEU A 100 -8.15 9.93 8.91
CA LEU A 100 -8.74 10.94 8.02
C LEU A 100 -9.50 12.03 8.79
N GLU A 101 -10.19 11.66 9.86
CA GLU A 101 -10.86 12.61 10.75
C GLU A 101 -9.85 13.53 11.44
N LEU A 102 -8.75 12.98 11.97
CA LEU A 102 -7.64 13.76 12.54
C LEU A 102 -7.06 14.78 11.54
N LEU A 103 -6.78 14.34 10.30
CA LEU A 103 -6.29 15.24 9.25
C LEU A 103 -7.28 16.37 8.96
N LYS A 104 -8.58 16.03 8.89
CA LYS A 104 -9.65 17.01 8.65
C LYS A 104 -9.78 18.01 9.80
N GLU A 105 -9.75 17.55 11.04
CA GLU A 105 -9.82 18.40 12.24
C GLU A 105 -8.64 19.38 12.33
N ARG A 106 -7.46 18.98 11.82
CA ARG A 106 -6.28 19.83 11.73
C ARG A 106 -6.20 20.66 10.45
N GLY A 107 -7.27 20.66 9.66
CA GLY A 107 -7.38 21.48 8.44
C GLY A 107 -6.44 21.04 7.32
N VAL A 108 -5.99 19.78 7.30
CA VAL A 108 -5.12 19.27 6.25
C VAL A 108 -5.94 18.99 4.99
N THR A 109 -5.52 19.56 3.86
CA THR A 109 -6.17 19.36 2.56
C THR A 109 -5.58 18.14 1.86
N LEU A 110 -6.34 17.05 1.81
CA LEU A 110 -5.94 15.80 1.17
C LEU A 110 -6.16 15.86 -0.35
N ASP A 111 -5.13 15.53 -1.14
CA ASP A 111 -5.23 15.38 -2.59
C ASP A 111 -5.65 13.96 -2.98
N CYS A 112 -4.88 12.97 -2.50
CA CYS A 112 -5.21 11.57 -2.69
C CYS A 112 -4.62 10.68 -1.59
N ILE A 113 -5.16 9.47 -1.49
CA ILE A 113 -4.67 8.42 -0.61
C ILE A 113 -4.23 7.19 -1.41
N VAL A 114 -3.10 6.61 -1.04
CA VAL A 114 -2.61 5.35 -1.60
C VAL A 114 -2.82 4.24 -0.57
N THR A 115 -3.61 3.23 -0.94
CA THR A 115 -3.89 2.09 -0.05
C THR A 115 -3.84 0.78 -0.82
N ASP A 116 -4.04 -0.29 -0.07
CA ASP A 116 -4.25 -1.61 -0.61
C ASP A 116 -5.64 -1.78 -1.28
N ARG A 117 -5.85 -2.90 -1.99
CA ARG A 117 -7.11 -3.19 -2.71
C ARG A 117 -8.24 -3.74 -1.83
N HIS A 118 -8.41 -3.21 -0.62
CA HIS A 118 -9.49 -3.63 0.27
C HIS A 118 -10.85 -3.08 -0.18
N LEU A 119 -11.89 -3.92 -0.25
CA LEU A 119 -13.20 -3.53 -0.83
C LEU A 119 -13.96 -2.53 0.03
N GLN A 120 -13.90 -2.68 1.36
CA GLN A 120 -14.59 -1.76 2.27
C GLN A 120 -13.97 -0.36 2.22
N ILE A 121 -12.64 -0.27 2.16
CA ILE A 121 -11.91 1.00 2.01
C ILE A 121 -12.27 1.66 0.69
N GLN A 122 -12.22 0.92 -0.41
CA GLN A 122 -12.63 1.44 -1.73
C GLN A 122 -14.07 1.95 -1.74
N LYS A 123 -14.97 1.30 -1.00
CA LYS A 123 -16.36 1.77 -0.88
C LYS A 123 -16.43 3.08 -0.11
N PHE A 124 -15.84 3.12 1.07
CA PHE A 124 -15.84 4.28 1.95
C PHE A 124 -15.19 5.52 1.30
N LEU A 125 -14.02 5.36 0.68
CA LEU A 125 -13.32 6.48 0.03
C LEU A 125 -14.10 7.06 -1.14
N ARG A 126 -14.79 6.20 -1.92
CA ARG A 126 -15.67 6.65 -3.00
C ARG A 126 -16.88 7.44 -2.47
N GLU A 127 -17.52 6.95 -1.40
CA GLU A 127 -18.64 7.64 -0.75
C GLU A 127 -18.20 8.98 -0.13
N SER A 128 -16.95 9.05 0.32
CA SER A 128 -16.34 10.27 0.88
C SER A 128 -15.74 11.20 -0.19
N SER A 129 -15.87 10.87 -1.48
CA SER A 129 -15.27 11.61 -2.61
C SER A 129 -13.75 11.83 -2.49
N ILE A 130 -13.04 10.89 -1.85
CA ILE A 130 -11.58 10.92 -1.72
C ILE A 130 -10.94 10.15 -2.87
N THR A 131 -10.00 10.78 -3.57
CA THR A 131 -9.23 10.14 -4.63
C THR A 131 -8.33 9.04 -4.06
N GLN A 132 -8.51 7.82 -4.55
CA GLN A 132 -7.72 6.66 -4.12
C GLN A 132 -6.88 6.10 -5.27
N PHE A 133 -5.60 5.88 -4.98
CA PHE A 133 -4.69 5.07 -5.79
C PHE A 133 -4.32 3.77 -5.07
N PHE A 134 -3.85 2.80 -5.86
CA PHE A 134 -3.39 1.51 -5.36
C PHE A 134 -1.87 1.46 -5.28
N ASP A 135 -1.40 0.85 -4.21
CA ASP A 135 0.00 0.49 -4.05
C ASP A 135 0.44 -0.44 -5.20
N VAL A 136 1.44 0.02 -5.95
CA VAL A 136 1.98 -0.68 -7.11
C VAL A 136 2.58 -2.02 -6.72
N TRP A 137 3.26 -2.11 -5.57
CA TRP A 137 3.88 -3.33 -5.07
C TRP A 137 2.85 -4.42 -4.82
N HIS A 138 1.70 -4.09 -4.22
CA HIS A 138 0.65 -5.08 -3.98
C HIS A 138 0.05 -5.64 -5.28
N ILE A 139 -0.09 -4.81 -6.32
CA ILE A 139 -0.54 -5.27 -7.65
C ILE A 139 0.52 -6.14 -8.31
N GLU A 140 1.74 -5.65 -8.36
CA GLU A 140 2.90 -6.30 -8.98
C GLU A 140 3.15 -7.68 -8.35
N LYS A 141 3.23 -7.75 -7.02
CA LYS A 141 3.42 -8.99 -6.28
C LYS A 141 2.34 -10.02 -6.59
N GLY A 142 1.09 -9.57 -6.76
CA GLY A 142 -0.02 -10.42 -7.17
C GLY A 142 0.18 -11.00 -8.58
N ILE A 143 0.58 -10.17 -9.53
CA ILE A 143 0.86 -10.58 -10.92
C ILE A 143 2.07 -11.52 -10.97
N SER A 144 3.19 -11.16 -10.33
CA SER A 144 4.41 -11.95 -10.28
C SER A 144 4.17 -13.34 -9.69
N LYS A 145 3.39 -13.46 -8.60
CA LYS A 145 2.99 -14.77 -8.05
C LYS A 145 2.17 -15.60 -9.05
N GLN A 146 1.25 -14.98 -9.80
CA GLN A 146 0.47 -15.69 -10.80
C GLN A 146 1.33 -16.17 -11.96
N LEU A 147 2.29 -15.35 -12.41
CA LEU A 147 3.24 -15.69 -13.46
C LEU A 147 4.20 -16.80 -13.02
N GLU A 148 4.73 -16.75 -11.80
CA GLU A 148 5.57 -17.82 -11.25
C GLU A 148 4.81 -19.14 -11.16
N LYS A 149 3.54 -19.11 -10.73
CA LYS A 149 2.68 -20.30 -10.71
C LYS A 149 2.42 -20.82 -12.13
N ALA A 150 2.23 -19.93 -13.11
CA ALA A 150 2.06 -20.30 -14.51
C ALA A 150 3.32 -20.90 -15.12
N ALA A 151 4.50 -20.38 -14.76
CA ALA A 151 5.80 -20.83 -15.25
C ALA A 151 6.18 -22.25 -14.79
N LYS A 152 5.45 -22.82 -13.83
CA LYS A 152 5.61 -24.22 -13.38
C LYS A 152 4.78 -25.21 -14.23
N LYS A 153 3.91 -24.73 -15.11
CA LYS A 153 3.14 -25.57 -16.02
C LYS A 153 3.98 -25.95 -17.24
N LYS A 154 3.71 -27.13 -17.80
CA LYS A 154 4.31 -27.59 -19.05
C LYS A 154 4.14 -26.54 -20.15
N ASP A 155 5.18 -26.34 -20.96
CA ASP A 155 5.22 -25.41 -22.11
C ASP A 155 5.12 -23.91 -21.72
N CYS A 156 5.28 -23.58 -20.43
CA CYS A 156 5.18 -22.22 -19.89
C CYS A 156 6.44 -21.74 -19.15
N GLU A 157 7.51 -22.52 -19.14
CA GLU A 157 8.75 -22.27 -18.36
C GLU A 157 9.41 -20.95 -18.74
N LYS A 158 9.30 -20.58 -20.03
CA LYS A 158 9.79 -19.31 -20.57
C LYS A 158 9.23 -18.09 -19.83
N LEU A 159 8.04 -18.15 -19.24
CA LEU A 159 7.43 -17.04 -18.48
C LEU A 159 8.32 -16.56 -17.34
N ARG A 160 9.12 -17.44 -16.72
CA ARG A 160 10.01 -17.07 -15.61
C ARG A 160 11.01 -15.98 -16.02
N GLY A 161 11.52 -16.04 -17.25
CA GLY A 161 12.43 -15.02 -17.79
C GLY A 161 11.79 -13.64 -17.95
N TRP A 162 10.47 -13.58 -18.09
CA TRP A 162 9.72 -12.34 -18.33
C TRP A 162 9.23 -11.66 -17.05
N VAL A 163 9.17 -12.36 -15.90
CA VAL A 163 8.64 -11.82 -14.64
C VAL A 163 9.33 -10.50 -14.26
N LYS A 164 10.66 -10.44 -14.35
CA LYS A 164 11.43 -9.23 -14.06
C LYS A 164 11.07 -8.06 -15.00
N SER A 165 10.87 -8.35 -16.28
CA SER A 165 10.51 -7.32 -17.26
C SER A 165 9.10 -6.80 -17.03
N ILE A 166 8.15 -7.68 -16.71
CA ILE A 166 6.75 -7.33 -16.43
C ILE A 166 6.65 -6.50 -15.14
N ARG A 167 7.42 -6.89 -14.11
CA ARG A 167 7.58 -6.09 -12.89
C ARG A 167 8.11 -4.69 -13.22
N ASN A 168 9.19 -4.57 -13.97
CA ASN A 168 9.71 -3.24 -14.31
C ASN A 168 8.69 -2.43 -15.13
N HIS A 169 7.93 -3.10 -16.00
CA HIS A 169 6.90 -2.45 -16.82
C HIS A 169 5.74 -1.89 -15.99
N ILE A 170 5.28 -2.58 -14.93
CA ILE A 170 4.17 -2.05 -14.11
C ILE A 170 4.60 -0.80 -13.33
N TYR A 171 5.82 -0.78 -12.79
CA TYR A 171 6.38 0.41 -12.14
C TYR A 171 6.58 1.56 -13.13
N TRP A 172 7.13 1.28 -14.32
CA TRP A 172 7.27 2.29 -15.37
C TRP A 172 5.91 2.85 -15.82
N THR A 173 4.91 1.98 -15.97
CA THR A 173 3.54 2.38 -16.32
C THR A 173 2.96 3.29 -15.25
N ALA A 174 3.13 2.96 -13.98
CA ALA A 174 2.67 3.78 -12.87
C ALA A 174 3.36 5.16 -12.86
N ALA A 175 4.70 5.18 -12.93
CA ALA A 175 5.52 6.38 -12.80
C ALA A 175 5.42 7.34 -14.00
N THR A 176 5.17 6.83 -15.21
CA THR A 176 5.14 7.66 -16.42
C THR A 176 3.76 8.05 -16.89
N SER A 177 2.70 7.62 -16.20
CA SER A 177 1.32 7.91 -16.60
C SER A 177 0.64 8.87 -15.65
N THR A 178 -0.14 9.78 -16.23
CA THR A 178 -0.93 10.77 -15.49
C THR A 178 -2.35 10.26 -15.25
N THR A 179 -2.96 9.61 -16.25
CA THR A 179 -4.37 9.20 -16.21
C THR A 179 -4.55 7.69 -16.16
N GLY A 180 -5.70 7.24 -15.67
CA GLY A 180 -6.06 5.82 -15.66
C GLY A 180 -6.11 5.17 -17.05
N PRO A 181 -6.76 5.80 -18.06
CA PRO A 181 -6.73 5.31 -19.44
C PRO A 181 -5.32 5.20 -20.00
N GLU A 182 -4.43 6.15 -19.71
CA GLU A 182 -3.03 6.11 -20.14
C GLU A 182 -2.29 4.92 -19.52
N ARG A 183 -2.48 4.66 -18.21
CA ARG A 183 -1.90 3.49 -17.52
C ARG A 183 -2.33 2.18 -18.19
N VAL A 184 -3.62 2.06 -18.50
CA VAL A 184 -4.15 0.86 -19.16
C VAL A 184 -3.57 0.71 -20.57
N ALA A 185 -3.50 1.80 -21.35
CA ALA A 185 -2.96 1.80 -22.70
C ALA A 185 -1.47 1.43 -22.75
N LYS A 186 -0.67 1.93 -21.79
CA LYS A 186 0.76 1.60 -21.67
C LYS A 186 0.99 0.15 -21.22
N TRP A 187 0.13 -0.38 -20.36
CA TRP A 187 0.20 -1.75 -19.85
C TRP A 187 -0.10 -2.81 -20.92
N PHE A 188 -1.12 -2.59 -21.75
CA PHE A 188 -1.57 -3.58 -22.74
C PHE A 188 -2.48 -2.91 -23.80
N PRO A 189 -2.49 -3.31 -25.11
CA PRO A 189 -1.75 -4.42 -25.75
C PRO A 189 -0.45 -4.02 -26.44
N LYS A 190 -0.22 -2.72 -26.70
CA LYS A 190 1.04 -2.23 -27.30
C LYS A 190 1.88 -1.64 -26.19
N CYS A 191 2.91 -2.36 -25.79
CA CYS A 191 3.90 -1.85 -24.84
C CYS A 191 4.64 -0.66 -25.49
N LEU A 192 4.39 0.57 -25.02
CA LEU A 192 4.89 1.82 -25.64
C LEU A 192 6.31 2.21 -25.20
N HIS A 193 7.12 1.26 -24.71
CA HIS A 193 8.51 1.55 -24.41
C HIS A 193 9.28 1.89 -25.70
N PRO A 194 10.26 2.81 -25.66
CA PRO A 194 11.25 2.91 -26.72
C PRO A 194 11.88 1.53 -26.95
N LEU A 195 11.87 1.04 -28.18
CA LEU A 195 12.50 -0.22 -28.55
C LEU A 195 14.00 -0.13 -28.24
N ARG A 196 14.43 -0.70 -27.11
CA ARG A 196 15.86 -0.89 -26.83
C ARG A 196 16.37 -1.94 -27.81
N ILE A 197 17.30 -1.53 -28.67
CA ILE A 197 18.01 -2.34 -29.65
C ILE A 197 18.96 -3.30 -28.92
N ALA A 198 18.42 -4.24 -28.17
CA ALA A 198 19.15 -5.42 -27.72
C ALA A 198 18.40 -6.65 -28.18
N GLN A 199 19.14 -7.74 -28.41
CA GLN A 199 18.67 -9.05 -28.88
C GLN A 199 17.75 -9.73 -27.84
N TYR A 200 16.63 -9.11 -27.50
CA TYR A 200 15.61 -9.73 -26.67
C TYR A 200 14.80 -10.67 -27.56
N GLN A 201 14.85 -11.96 -27.25
CA GLN A 201 13.96 -12.95 -27.84
C GLN A 201 12.53 -12.64 -27.40
N TRP A 202 11.68 -12.22 -28.33
CA TRP A 202 10.26 -12.02 -28.07
C TRP A 202 9.57 -13.35 -27.76
N MET A 203 8.55 -13.32 -26.91
CA MET A 203 7.71 -14.49 -26.72
C MET A 203 6.93 -14.73 -28.01
N ALA A 204 7.05 -15.92 -28.58
CA ALA A 204 6.32 -16.28 -29.79
C ALA A 204 4.81 -16.24 -29.52
N ALA A 205 4.09 -15.45 -30.34
CA ALA A 205 2.64 -15.40 -30.32
C ALA A 205 2.04 -16.79 -30.61
N GLY A 206 0.86 -17.06 -30.05
CA GLY A 206 0.19 -18.35 -30.23
C GLY A 206 0.74 -19.51 -29.39
N THR A 207 1.80 -19.29 -28.60
CA THR A 207 2.31 -20.32 -27.68
C THR A 207 1.44 -20.43 -26.42
N PRO A 208 1.40 -21.60 -25.75
CA PRO A 208 0.72 -21.75 -24.46
C PRO A 208 1.19 -20.72 -23.42
N ALA A 209 2.50 -20.43 -23.38
CA ALA A 209 3.08 -19.39 -22.54
C ALA A 209 2.49 -18.00 -22.85
N PHE A 210 2.39 -17.63 -24.13
CA PHE A 210 1.86 -16.33 -24.56
C PHE A 210 0.38 -16.17 -24.18
N HIS A 211 -0.45 -17.17 -24.48
CA HIS A 211 -1.87 -17.13 -24.10
C HIS A 211 -2.05 -17.05 -22.58
N LYS A 212 -1.19 -17.75 -21.82
CA LYS A 212 -1.26 -17.71 -20.36
C LYS A 212 -0.86 -16.35 -19.80
N LEU A 213 0.17 -15.73 -20.37
CA LEU A 213 0.60 -14.38 -20.05
C LEU A 213 -0.54 -13.38 -20.31
N GLU A 214 -1.08 -13.37 -21.53
CA GLU A 214 -2.19 -12.50 -21.93
C GLU A 214 -3.40 -12.66 -21.00
N THR A 215 -3.77 -13.90 -20.69
CA THR A 215 -4.87 -14.19 -19.76
C THR A 215 -4.65 -13.57 -18.39
N ILE A 216 -3.41 -13.60 -17.87
CA ILE A 216 -3.08 -13.05 -16.54
C ILE A 216 -3.11 -11.52 -16.57
N LEU A 217 -2.48 -10.90 -17.57
CA LEU A 217 -2.30 -9.44 -17.62
C LEU A 217 -3.57 -8.69 -18.05
N SER A 218 -4.46 -9.32 -18.81
CA SER A 218 -5.61 -8.67 -19.46
C SER A 218 -6.95 -8.93 -18.77
N THR A 219 -6.96 -9.54 -17.59
CA THR A 219 -8.22 -9.69 -16.83
C THR A 219 -8.83 -8.33 -16.50
N LYS A 220 -10.16 -8.23 -16.57
CA LYS A 220 -10.90 -7.00 -16.19
C LYS A 220 -10.50 -6.47 -14.80
N ARG A 221 -10.20 -7.38 -13.85
CA ARG A 221 -9.75 -7.02 -12.49
C ARG A 221 -8.37 -6.37 -12.50
N ILE A 222 -7.42 -6.89 -13.28
CA ILE A 222 -6.08 -6.32 -13.39
C ILE A 222 -6.14 -4.98 -14.12
N LEU A 223 -6.85 -4.86 -15.24
CA LEU A 223 -6.95 -3.59 -15.97
C LEU A 223 -7.57 -2.47 -15.12
N LYS A 224 -8.62 -2.78 -14.34
CA LYS A 224 -9.19 -1.83 -13.37
C LYS A 224 -8.20 -1.42 -12.28
N ALA A 225 -7.34 -2.34 -11.84
CA ALA A 225 -6.30 -2.03 -10.85
C ALA A 225 -5.16 -1.20 -11.47
N VAL A 226 -4.74 -1.52 -12.69
CA VAL A 226 -3.72 -0.79 -13.45
C VAL A 226 -4.14 0.67 -13.67
N ALA A 227 -5.42 0.92 -13.98
CA ALA A 227 -5.95 2.27 -14.12
C ALA A 227 -5.79 3.14 -12.84
N LYS A 228 -5.66 2.50 -11.68
CA LYS A 228 -5.54 3.15 -10.37
C LYS A 228 -4.15 3.04 -9.75
N LEU A 229 -3.11 2.64 -10.48
CA LEU A 229 -1.75 2.58 -9.92
C LEU A 229 -1.31 3.97 -9.45
N SER A 230 -0.76 4.03 -8.23
CA SER A 230 -0.18 5.26 -7.71
C SER A 230 1.00 5.70 -8.58
N PRO A 231 1.03 6.97 -9.05
CA PRO A 231 2.24 7.54 -9.66
C PRO A 231 3.28 7.91 -8.61
N HIS A 232 2.88 7.99 -7.33
CA HIS A 232 3.74 8.33 -6.21
C HIS A 232 4.39 7.06 -5.67
N HIS A 233 5.72 7.12 -5.50
CA HIS A 233 6.47 6.03 -4.90
C HIS A 233 6.12 5.91 -3.42
N GLN A 234 5.90 4.68 -2.96
CA GLN A 234 5.82 4.33 -1.55
C GLN A 234 7.14 3.64 -1.22
N THR A 235 7.91 4.21 -0.30
CA THR A 235 9.18 3.61 0.18
C THR A 235 8.92 2.55 1.22
#